data_AF-A0A817UL44-F1
#
_entry.id   AF-A0A817UL44-F1
#
_cell.length_a   1.000
_cell.length_b   1.000
_cell.length_c   1.000
_cell.angle_alpha   90.00
_cell.angle_beta   90.00
_cell.angle_gamma   90.00
#
_symmetry.space_group_name_H-M   'P 1'
#
loop_
_entity.id
_entity.type
_entity.pdbx_description
1 polymer ?
#
loop_
_entity_poly.entity_id
_entity_poly.type
_entity_poly.pdbx_seq_one_letter_code
_entity_poly.pdbx_strand_id
1 'polypeptide(L)'
;MSKTIPADHVRLLRQFVTLCDAQPEMLLAPELEFFREWLAKLGAIIPPDLSHHTSESKTEEKETTDAHHESTSSSKVHEEPPKVESDPESELELDATGVIEGDHEPPQSMGDPDIEVTDAMLEQADAKRGEAQAKLSEGAIEEAITLFTQAIENNPQSAILHAKRAQCYIKLQKPNAAIRDCDRALELNENSQQALKWRGKAHRMLGNWEGAYKDFCKAQLSDFDEDVQTWCKEVEANAKKLAEHKRKHERHRETKEADAKRERIRQAQEAYAKAQQEENERRTREQQSRSAGGQQFPGFPGGMGGMGGMGGMGGMGGMGGMGGMGAGADLGGLGAVMNDPEILEALQDPDVQRAFSEVSADPSKLAAHQSNPKVRKVMEKLASKFGGAGGPMGGGFPNFPGGMGGGADTNDLD
;
A
#
# COMPACT_ATOMS: atom_id res chain seq x y z
N MET A 1 -8.93 9.86 -23.15
CA MET A 1 -8.20 9.52 -21.91
C MET A 1 -8.81 8.26 -21.34
N SER A 2 -8.06 7.15 -21.33
CA SER A 2 -8.53 5.87 -20.78
C SER A 2 -8.61 5.99 -19.26
N LYS A 3 -9.84 5.99 -18.71
CA LYS A 3 -10.08 5.99 -17.26
C LYS A 3 -9.98 4.54 -16.76
N THR A 4 -8.77 4.07 -16.48
CA THR A 4 -8.58 2.74 -15.89
C THR A 4 -8.84 2.80 -14.38
N ILE A 5 -9.75 1.98 -13.89
CA ILE A 5 -10.02 1.84 -12.46
C ILE A 5 -8.84 1.10 -11.80
N PRO A 6 -8.28 1.58 -10.68
CA PRO A 6 -7.22 0.88 -9.95
C PRO A 6 -7.62 -0.55 -9.58
N ALA A 7 -6.68 -1.49 -9.68
CA ALA A 7 -6.94 -2.93 -9.44
C ALA A 7 -7.47 -3.20 -8.03
N ASP A 8 -7.00 -2.45 -7.02
CA ASP A 8 -7.47 -2.61 -5.64
C ASP A 8 -8.92 -2.21 -5.45
N HIS A 9 -9.38 -1.15 -6.14
CA HIS A 9 -10.79 -0.75 -6.08
C HIS A 9 -11.69 -1.81 -6.73
N VAL A 10 -11.25 -2.42 -7.82
CA VAL A 10 -11.96 -3.54 -8.45
C VAL A 10 -12.00 -4.76 -7.52
N ARG A 11 -10.90 -5.05 -6.81
CA ARG A 11 -10.83 -6.16 -5.84
C ARG A 11 -11.79 -5.94 -4.67
N LEU A 12 -11.78 -4.74 -4.07
CA LEU A 12 -12.68 -4.39 -2.98
C LEU A 12 -14.14 -4.44 -3.41
N LEU A 13 -14.45 -3.93 -4.61
CA LEU A 13 -15.81 -4.00 -5.15
C LEU A 13 -16.28 -5.44 -5.34
N ARG A 14 -15.41 -6.33 -5.84
CA ARG A 14 -15.75 -7.76 -5.97
C ARG A 14 -16.06 -8.40 -4.62
N GLN A 15 -15.24 -8.12 -3.60
CA GLN A 15 -15.48 -8.63 -2.25
C GLN A 15 -16.81 -8.14 -1.69
N PHE A 16 -17.12 -6.86 -1.88
CA PHE A 16 -18.39 -6.28 -1.43
C PHE A 16 -19.60 -6.90 -2.13
N VAL A 17 -19.52 -7.11 -3.46
CA VAL A 17 -20.59 -7.80 -4.21
C VAL A 17 -20.80 -9.23 -3.71
N THR A 18 -19.72 -9.98 -3.46
CA THR A 18 -19.81 -11.34 -2.89
C THR A 18 -20.47 -11.34 -1.51
N LEU A 19 -20.23 -10.31 -0.69
CA LEU A 19 -20.91 -10.16 0.61
C LEU A 19 -22.40 -9.85 0.44
N CYS A 20 -22.77 -9.00 -0.52
CA CYS A 20 -24.18 -8.71 -0.82
C CYS A 20 -24.94 -9.96 -1.30
N ASP A 21 -24.29 -10.83 -2.07
CA ASP A 21 -24.88 -12.11 -2.51
C ASP A 21 -25.11 -13.07 -1.33
N ALA A 22 -24.20 -13.07 -0.36
CA ALA A 22 -24.31 -13.90 0.84
C ALA A 22 -25.33 -13.36 1.86
N GLN A 23 -25.44 -12.03 1.97
CA GLN A 23 -26.32 -11.35 2.93
C GLN A 23 -26.99 -10.12 2.28
N PRO A 24 -28.13 -10.32 1.60
CA PRO A 24 -28.83 -9.24 0.89
C PRO A 24 -29.33 -8.12 1.81
N GLU A 25 -29.57 -8.42 3.09
CA GLU A 25 -30.06 -7.45 4.09
C GLU A 25 -29.05 -6.35 4.40
N MET A 26 -27.76 -6.57 4.14
CA MET A 26 -26.73 -5.55 4.28
C MET A 26 -27.00 -4.33 3.39
N LEU A 27 -27.68 -4.50 2.25
CA LEU A 27 -28.08 -3.39 1.38
C LEU A 27 -29.12 -2.45 2.02
N LEU A 28 -29.76 -2.88 3.11
CA LEU A 28 -30.70 -2.07 3.89
C LEU A 28 -29.99 -1.27 5.00
N ALA A 29 -28.68 -1.45 5.21
CA ALA A 29 -27.91 -0.72 6.19
C ALA A 29 -27.95 0.81 5.91
N PRO A 30 -28.10 1.66 6.95
CA PRO A 30 -28.17 3.12 6.78
C PRO A 30 -26.97 3.71 6.04
N GLU A 31 -25.77 3.13 6.24
CA GLU A 31 -24.51 3.59 5.64
C GLU A 31 -24.47 3.39 4.13
N LEU A 32 -25.34 2.53 3.58
CA LEU A 32 -25.41 2.19 2.15
C LEU A 32 -26.61 2.84 1.45
N GLU A 33 -27.23 3.85 2.06
CA GLU A 33 -28.34 4.60 1.47
C GLU A 33 -27.98 5.21 0.10
N PHE A 34 -26.82 5.85 -0.03
CA PHE A 34 -26.36 6.42 -1.31
C PHE A 34 -26.25 5.36 -2.42
N PHE A 35 -25.86 4.14 -2.04
CA PHE A 35 -25.68 3.01 -2.97
C PHE A 35 -27.04 2.43 -3.38
N ARG A 36 -27.99 2.36 -2.44
CA ARG A 36 -29.39 1.99 -2.69
C ARG A 36 -30.06 2.97 -3.65
N GLU A 37 -29.89 4.27 -3.45
CA GLU A 37 -30.40 5.30 -4.37
C GLU A 37 -29.81 5.17 -5.77
N TRP A 38 -28.51 4.88 -5.85
CA TRP A 38 -27.84 4.67 -7.13
C TRP A 38 -28.35 3.42 -7.87
N LEU A 39 -28.55 2.31 -7.15
CA LEU A 39 -29.15 1.09 -7.69
C LEU A 39 -30.60 1.31 -8.16
N ALA A 40 -31.39 2.09 -7.41
CA ALA A 40 -32.75 2.46 -7.80
C ALA A 40 -32.77 3.28 -9.10
N LYS A 41 -31.82 4.21 -9.29
CA LYS A 41 -31.66 4.95 -10.55
C LYS A 41 -31.33 4.04 -11.75
N LEU A 42 -30.69 2.90 -11.50
CA LEU A 42 -30.40 1.88 -12.52
C LEU A 42 -31.55 0.89 -12.73
N GLY A 43 -32.67 1.04 -12.02
CA GLY A 43 -33.84 0.18 -12.13
C GLY A 43 -33.69 -1.18 -11.44
N ALA A 44 -32.74 -1.32 -10.51
CA ALA A 44 -32.60 -2.54 -9.72
C ALA A 44 -33.77 -2.69 -8.73
N ILE A 45 -34.25 -3.93 -8.56
CA ILE A 45 -35.31 -4.26 -7.60
C ILE A 45 -34.63 -4.75 -6.31
N ILE A 46 -34.83 -4.01 -5.22
CA ILE A 46 -34.24 -4.33 -3.92
C ILE A 46 -35.35 -4.95 -3.05
N PRO A 47 -35.09 -6.09 -2.36
CA PRO A 47 -36.08 -6.72 -1.49
C PRO A 47 -36.58 -5.75 -0.41
N PRO A 48 -37.89 -5.66 -0.15
CA PRO A 48 -38.43 -4.78 0.88
C PRO A 48 -38.05 -5.26 2.29
N ASP A 49 -37.87 -4.31 3.18
CA ASP A 49 -37.67 -4.53 4.61
C ASP A 49 -38.88 -5.27 5.21
N LEU A 50 -38.68 -6.51 5.67
CA LEU A 50 -39.71 -7.34 6.29
C LEU A 50 -39.84 -7.07 7.81
N SER A 51 -39.15 -6.07 8.37
CA SER A 51 -39.17 -5.81 9.82
C SER A 51 -40.29 -4.88 10.33
N HIS A 52 -41.24 -4.49 9.48
CA HIS A 52 -42.41 -3.72 9.90
C HIS A 52 -43.75 -4.39 9.58
N HIS A 53 -44.14 -5.37 10.39
CA HIS A 53 -45.56 -5.62 10.64
C HIS A 53 -46.01 -4.80 11.85
N THR A 54 -46.65 -3.67 11.55
CA THR A 54 -47.52 -2.97 12.49
C THR A 54 -48.74 -3.85 12.80
N SER A 55 -48.99 -4.10 14.08
CA SER A 55 -50.28 -4.62 14.56
C SER A 55 -50.70 -3.78 15.76
N GLU A 56 -51.62 -2.84 15.51
CA GLU A 56 -52.46 -2.27 16.55
C GLU A 56 -53.34 -3.36 17.16
N SER A 57 -53.27 -3.57 18.47
CA SER A 57 -54.39 -4.06 19.27
C SER A 57 -54.15 -3.78 20.75
N LYS A 58 -55.16 -3.17 21.36
CA LYS A 58 -55.34 -2.92 22.80
C LYS A 58 -55.48 -4.22 23.61
N THR A 59 -55.52 -4.01 24.95
CA THR A 59 -55.95 -4.89 26.05
C THR A 59 -55.07 -6.09 26.35
N GLU A 60 -54.97 -6.62 27.57
CA GLU A 60 -55.00 -6.16 28.97
C GLU A 60 -54.54 -7.42 29.74
N GLU A 61 -53.97 -7.23 30.93
CA GLU A 61 -53.90 -8.23 32.02
C GLU A 61 -52.98 -9.46 31.93
N LYS A 62 -52.09 -9.46 32.94
CA LYS A 62 -51.44 -10.57 33.66
C LYS A 62 -52.13 -11.94 33.55
N GLU A 63 -51.32 -12.99 33.37
CA GLU A 63 -51.28 -14.09 34.34
C GLU A 63 -49.98 -14.89 34.25
N THR A 64 -49.52 -15.28 35.44
CA THR A 64 -48.36 -16.10 35.76
C THR A 64 -48.65 -17.59 35.53
N THR A 65 -47.65 -18.41 35.15
CA THR A 65 -47.18 -19.58 35.92
C THR A 65 -46.27 -20.51 35.08
N ASP A 66 -45.09 -20.75 35.66
CA ASP A 66 -44.34 -22.00 35.84
C ASP A 66 -44.28 -23.18 34.83
N ALA A 67 -43.04 -23.69 34.78
CA ALA A 67 -42.58 -25.08 34.75
C ALA A 67 -42.47 -25.89 33.42
N HIS A 68 -41.19 -26.19 33.10
CA HIS A 68 -40.60 -27.48 32.69
C HIS A 68 -41.38 -28.46 31.79
N HIS A 69 -40.80 -28.88 30.66
CA HIS A 69 -39.99 -30.12 30.53
C HIS A 69 -39.70 -30.47 29.05
N GLU A 70 -38.40 -30.55 28.74
CA GLU A 70 -37.67 -31.46 27.84
C GLU A 70 -38.43 -32.42 26.88
N SER A 71 -38.10 -32.36 25.57
CA SER A 71 -37.80 -33.54 24.71
C SER A 71 -37.47 -33.10 23.26
N THR A 72 -36.20 -33.15 22.87
CA THR A 72 -35.52 -34.21 22.08
C THR A 72 -35.56 -34.06 20.55
N SER A 73 -34.34 -34.01 19.99
CA SER A 73 -33.90 -34.60 18.72
C SER A 73 -34.39 -34.02 17.39
N SER A 74 -33.51 -33.28 16.71
CA SER A 74 -33.08 -33.71 15.37
C SER A 74 -31.74 -33.07 14.99
N SER A 75 -30.71 -33.91 14.97
CA SER A 75 -29.38 -33.61 14.46
C SER A 75 -29.45 -33.27 12.97
N LYS A 76 -28.97 -32.08 12.58
CA LYS A 76 -28.49 -31.83 11.22
C LYS A 76 -27.07 -31.29 11.32
N VAL A 77 -26.16 -32.09 10.76
CA VAL A 77 -24.74 -31.83 10.60
C VAL A 77 -24.58 -30.51 9.85
N HIS A 78 -24.23 -29.44 10.57
CA HIS A 78 -23.66 -28.25 9.97
C HIS A 78 -22.16 -28.45 9.92
N GLU A 79 -21.64 -28.62 8.71
CA GLU A 79 -20.22 -28.52 8.40
C GLU A 79 -19.80 -27.09 8.78
N GLU A 80 -19.07 -26.94 9.90
CA GLU A 80 -18.51 -25.66 10.34
C GLU A 80 -17.71 -25.07 9.17
N PRO A 81 -17.96 -23.81 8.75
CA PRO A 81 -16.98 -23.10 7.93
C PRO A 81 -15.65 -23.10 8.70
N PRO A 82 -14.49 -23.15 8.02
CA PRO A 82 -13.21 -23.25 8.71
C PRO A 82 -13.14 -22.13 9.73
N LYS A 83 -13.00 -22.51 11.00
CA LYS A 83 -12.67 -21.58 12.09
C LYS A 83 -11.51 -20.76 11.58
N VAL A 84 -11.78 -19.49 11.27
CA VAL A 84 -10.73 -18.48 11.28
C VAL A 84 -10.22 -18.59 12.71
N GLU A 85 -9.05 -19.19 12.89
CA GLU A 85 -8.36 -19.17 14.17
C GLU A 85 -8.16 -17.70 14.50
N SER A 86 -9.13 -17.14 15.23
CA SER A 86 -9.03 -15.88 15.91
C SER A 86 -7.88 -16.07 16.88
N ASP A 87 -6.70 -15.62 16.45
CA ASP A 87 -5.50 -15.60 17.26
C ASP A 87 -5.85 -14.93 18.60
N PRO A 88 -5.83 -15.65 19.73
CA PRO A 88 -6.27 -15.15 21.04
C PRO A 88 -5.37 -14.02 21.59
N GLU A 89 -4.39 -13.55 20.81
CA GLU A 89 -3.39 -12.55 21.21
C GLU A 89 -3.80 -11.07 21.08
N SER A 90 -5.03 -10.73 20.64
CA SER A 90 -5.25 -9.41 20.01
C SER A 90 -6.25 -8.45 20.66
N GLU A 91 -6.51 -8.57 21.97
CA GLU A 91 -7.14 -7.45 22.69
C GLU A 91 -6.07 -6.51 23.23
N LEU A 92 -5.70 -5.50 22.42
CA LEU A 92 -4.79 -4.46 22.89
C LEU A 92 -5.49 -3.52 23.85
N GLU A 93 -5.07 -3.57 25.12
CA GLU A 93 -5.50 -2.62 26.13
C GLU A 93 -4.81 -1.25 25.91
N LEU A 94 -5.57 -0.34 25.29
CA LEU A 94 -5.23 1.07 25.14
C LEU A 94 -5.94 1.89 26.20
N ASP A 95 -5.26 2.88 26.76
CA ASP A 95 -5.90 3.83 27.66
C ASP A 95 -6.83 4.75 26.85
N ALA A 96 -8.15 4.57 26.99
CA ALA A 96 -9.17 5.35 26.30
C ALA A 96 -9.57 6.63 27.06
N THR A 97 -8.82 7.04 28.08
CA THR A 97 -9.17 8.22 28.90
C THR A 97 -9.22 9.50 28.06
N GLY A 98 -10.39 10.13 28.04
CA GLY A 98 -10.65 11.36 27.28
C GLY A 98 -10.85 11.14 25.77
N VAL A 99 -11.05 9.89 25.33
CA VAL A 99 -11.58 9.59 24.00
C VAL A 99 -13.08 9.90 24.00
N ILE A 100 -13.52 10.60 22.97
CA ILE A 100 -14.91 10.96 22.72
C ILE A 100 -15.33 10.41 21.35
N GLU A 101 -16.64 10.30 21.15
CA GLU A 101 -17.18 10.04 19.82
C GLU A 101 -16.95 11.25 18.90
N GLY A 102 -16.73 10.99 17.61
CA GLY A 102 -16.60 12.05 16.62
C GLY A 102 -17.91 12.77 16.34
N ASP A 103 -17.83 14.04 15.96
CA ASP A 103 -18.99 14.80 15.51
C ASP A 103 -19.49 14.29 14.15
N HIS A 104 -20.82 14.14 14.05
CA HIS A 104 -21.54 13.68 12.85
C HIS A 104 -22.29 14.82 12.13
N GLU A 105 -21.85 16.06 12.33
CA GLU A 105 -22.44 17.22 11.66
C GLU A 105 -21.99 17.30 10.19
N PRO A 106 -22.80 17.91 9.30
CA PRO A 106 -22.39 18.19 7.93
C PRO A 106 -21.07 18.97 7.88
N PRO A 107 -20.22 18.75 6.86
CA PRO A 107 -18.97 19.51 6.72
C PRO A 107 -19.22 21.02 6.73
N GLN A 108 -18.45 21.74 7.54
CA GLN A 108 -18.52 23.20 7.63
C GLN A 108 -18.04 23.89 6.35
N SER A 109 -18.50 25.12 6.11
CA SER A 109 -18.06 25.93 4.97
C SER A 109 -16.54 26.19 5.02
N MET A 110 -15.83 25.93 3.92
CA MET A 110 -14.38 26.13 3.79
C MET A 110 -14.01 27.37 2.97
N GLY A 111 -15.01 28.17 2.56
CA GLY A 111 -14.87 29.23 1.57
C GLY A 111 -14.63 28.68 0.14
N ASP A 112 -14.62 29.58 -0.84
CA ASP A 112 -14.32 29.23 -2.23
C ASP A 112 -12.80 29.29 -2.44
N PRO A 113 -12.10 28.17 -2.66
CA PRO A 113 -10.64 28.16 -2.81
C PRO A 113 -10.13 28.97 -4.01
N ASP A 114 -10.99 29.20 -5.01
CA ASP A 114 -10.64 29.82 -6.29
C ASP A 114 -10.98 31.32 -6.34
N ILE A 115 -11.52 31.88 -5.24
CA ILE A 115 -11.85 33.31 -5.19
C ILE A 115 -10.58 34.17 -5.25
N GLU A 116 -10.60 35.19 -6.11
CA GLU A 116 -9.54 36.21 -6.12
C GLU A 116 -9.67 37.10 -4.88
N VAL A 117 -8.72 36.96 -3.97
CA VAL A 117 -8.72 37.70 -2.71
C VAL A 117 -8.19 39.12 -2.95
N THR A 118 -9.08 40.11 -2.91
CA THR A 118 -8.72 41.54 -3.02
C THR A 118 -8.21 42.13 -1.71
N ASP A 119 -7.50 43.26 -1.76
CA ASP A 119 -7.03 43.97 -0.56
C ASP A 119 -8.18 44.32 0.41
N ALA A 120 -9.35 44.70 -0.12
CA ALA A 120 -10.53 44.98 0.69
C ALA A 120 -11.05 43.71 1.39
N MET A 121 -10.97 42.54 0.73
CA MET A 121 -11.35 41.26 1.33
C MET A 121 -10.35 40.83 2.41
N LEU A 122 -9.05 41.06 2.21
CA LEU A 122 -8.03 40.84 3.23
C LEU A 122 -8.29 41.68 4.47
N GLU A 123 -8.56 42.98 4.31
CA GLU A 123 -8.85 43.88 5.43
C GLU A 123 -10.10 43.43 6.20
N GLN A 124 -11.16 43.05 5.49
CA GLN A 124 -12.37 42.50 6.13
C GLN A 124 -12.12 41.16 6.82
N ALA A 125 -11.31 40.27 6.24
CA ALA A 125 -10.95 39.01 6.85
C ALA A 125 -10.14 39.22 8.13
N ASP A 126 -9.20 40.16 8.14
CA ASP A 126 -8.41 40.51 9.32
C ASP A 126 -9.24 41.19 10.42
N ALA A 127 -10.17 42.07 10.05
CA ALA A 127 -11.11 42.67 11.00
C ALA A 127 -11.97 41.59 11.68
N LYS A 128 -12.60 40.71 10.89
CA LYS A 128 -13.39 39.57 11.41
C LYS A 128 -12.54 38.60 12.23
N ARG A 129 -11.29 38.36 11.86
CA ARG A 129 -10.33 37.55 12.64
C ARG A 129 -10.07 38.17 14.02
N GLY A 130 -9.90 39.49 14.09
CA GLY A 130 -9.73 40.22 15.34
C GLY A 130 -10.95 40.11 16.24
N GLU A 131 -12.15 40.33 15.69
CA GLU A 131 -13.42 40.17 16.40
C GLU A 131 -13.63 38.74 16.90
N ALA A 132 -13.37 37.74 16.05
CA ALA A 132 -13.47 36.33 16.41
C ALA A 132 -12.54 35.97 17.58
N GLN A 133 -11.31 36.50 17.57
CA GLN A 133 -10.34 36.28 18.65
C GLN A 133 -10.78 36.94 19.97
N ALA A 134 -11.44 38.10 19.91
CA ALA A 134 -12.06 38.73 21.08
C ALA A 134 -13.18 37.86 21.65
N LYS A 135 -14.12 37.41 20.81
CA LYS A 135 -15.20 36.48 21.20
C LYS A 135 -14.70 35.16 21.79
N LEU A 136 -13.64 34.61 21.21
CA LEU A 136 -12.99 33.41 21.74
C LEU A 136 -12.39 33.64 23.14
N SER A 137 -11.88 34.84 23.41
CA SER A 137 -11.31 35.22 24.71
C SER A 137 -12.40 35.50 25.76
N GLU A 138 -13.57 35.97 25.33
CA GLU A 138 -14.78 36.12 26.15
C GLU A 138 -15.45 34.77 26.47
N GLY A 139 -15.10 33.70 25.74
CA GLY A 139 -15.71 32.38 25.88
C GLY A 139 -16.95 32.16 25.01
N ALA A 140 -17.31 33.10 24.13
CA ALA A 140 -18.38 32.96 23.15
C ALA A 140 -17.87 32.22 21.90
N ILE A 141 -17.77 30.89 21.99
CA ILE A 141 -17.05 30.06 21.01
C ILE A 141 -17.82 29.92 19.71
N GLU A 142 -19.15 29.75 19.75
CA GLU A 142 -20.01 29.63 18.58
C GLU A 142 -20.05 30.94 17.77
N GLU A 143 -20.07 32.08 18.46
CA GLU A 143 -19.95 33.40 17.82
C GLU A 143 -18.58 33.55 17.15
N ALA A 144 -17.51 33.12 17.82
CA ALA A 144 -16.16 33.12 17.24
C ALA A 144 -16.07 32.25 15.98
N ILE A 145 -16.68 31.06 15.97
CA ILE A 145 -16.75 30.18 14.79
C ILE A 145 -17.45 30.86 13.62
N THR A 146 -18.55 31.56 13.91
CA THR A 146 -19.31 32.31 12.89
C THR A 146 -18.43 33.39 12.28
N LEU A 147 -17.75 34.20 13.11
CA LEU A 147 -16.85 35.25 12.65
C LEU A 147 -15.63 34.71 11.89
N PHE A 148 -15.03 33.60 12.35
CA PHE A 148 -13.96 32.93 11.63
C PHE A 148 -14.44 32.37 10.28
N THR A 149 -15.65 31.85 10.20
CA THR A 149 -16.23 31.37 8.93
C THR A 149 -16.39 32.52 7.95
N GLN A 150 -16.93 33.65 8.42
CA GLN A 150 -17.02 34.86 7.60
C GLN A 150 -15.65 35.44 7.20
N ALA A 151 -14.61 35.24 8.02
CA ALA A 151 -13.24 35.62 7.68
C ALA A 151 -12.66 34.69 6.60
N ILE A 152 -12.94 33.40 6.69
CA ILE A 152 -12.53 32.38 5.70
C ILE A 152 -13.23 32.60 4.36
N GLU A 153 -14.51 32.98 4.35
CA GLU A 153 -15.22 33.33 3.11
C GLU A 153 -14.58 34.52 2.38
N ASN A 154 -13.98 35.45 3.14
CA ASN A 154 -13.25 36.59 2.58
C ASN A 154 -11.78 36.25 2.24
N ASN A 155 -11.15 35.32 2.95
CA ASN A 155 -9.77 34.89 2.68
C ASN A 155 -9.60 33.37 2.94
N PRO A 156 -10.02 32.51 2.00
CA PRO A 156 -9.99 31.06 2.18
C PRO A 156 -8.58 30.46 2.08
N GLN A 157 -7.61 31.24 1.62
CA GLN A 157 -6.20 30.86 1.45
C GLN A 157 -5.35 31.11 2.71
N SER A 158 -5.94 31.62 3.79
CA SER A 158 -5.22 31.83 5.05
C SER A 158 -5.22 30.59 5.95
N ALA A 159 -4.07 29.93 6.05
CA ALA A 159 -3.86 28.79 6.94
C ALA A 159 -4.18 29.12 8.42
N ILE A 160 -3.93 30.37 8.84
CA ILE A 160 -4.13 30.82 10.22
C ILE A 160 -5.62 30.85 10.57
N LEU A 161 -6.49 31.28 9.64
CA LEU A 161 -7.93 31.35 9.88
C LEU A 161 -8.52 29.96 10.13
N HIS A 162 -8.17 28.99 9.28
CA HIS A 162 -8.57 27.60 9.45
C HIS A 162 -8.05 27.02 10.77
N ALA A 163 -6.76 27.22 11.10
CA ALA A 163 -6.21 26.72 12.36
C ALA A 163 -6.86 27.35 13.62
N LYS A 164 -7.27 28.62 13.54
CA LYS A 164 -7.97 29.32 14.64
C LYS A 164 -9.42 28.87 14.78
N ARG A 165 -10.11 28.59 13.68
CA ARG A 165 -11.45 27.99 13.73
C ARG A 165 -11.39 26.55 14.26
N ALA A 166 -10.38 25.76 13.88
CA ALA A 166 -10.13 24.45 14.46
C ALA A 166 -9.95 24.49 15.99
N GLN A 167 -9.25 25.50 16.52
CA GLN A 167 -9.14 25.72 17.97
C GLN A 167 -10.51 25.84 18.64
N CYS A 168 -11.45 26.53 18.00
CA CYS A 168 -12.81 26.71 18.51
C CYS A 168 -13.56 25.38 18.50
N TYR A 169 -13.47 24.60 17.41
CA TYR A 169 -14.07 23.27 17.34
C TYR A 169 -13.50 22.29 18.38
N ILE A 170 -12.21 22.34 18.68
CA ILE A 170 -11.61 21.57 19.77
C ILE A 170 -12.26 21.92 21.12
N LYS A 171 -12.49 23.21 21.39
CA LYS A 171 -13.13 23.64 22.65
C LYS A 171 -14.60 23.22 22.73
N LEU A 172 -15.29 23.09 21.58
CA LEU A 172 -16.66 22.54 21.50
C LEU A 172 -16.71 21.01 21.42
N GLN A 173 -15.57 20.32 21.55
CA GLN A 173 -15.51 18.86 21.43
C GLN A 173 -16.01 18.33 20.06
N LYS A 174 -15.72 19.06 18.98
CA LYS A 174 -16.01 18.68 17.58
C LYS A 174 -14.72 18.32 16.82
N PRO A 175 -14.11 17.15 17.09
CA PRO A 175 -12.79 16.81 16.56
C PRO A 175 -12.75 16.57 15.04
N ASN A 176 -13.81 16.03 14.41
CA ASN A 176 -13.86 15.82 12.97
C ASN A 176 -13.90 17.16 12.23
N ALA A 177 -14.74 18.10 12.68
CA ALA A 177 -14.73 19.48 12.16
C ALA A 177 -13.35 20.14 12.31
N ALA A 178 -12.72 20.00 13.48
CA ALA A 178 -11.37 20.52 13.71
C ALA A 178 -10.32 19.90 12.77
N ILE A 179 -10.39 18.59 12.49
CA ILE A 179 -9.49 17.91 11.56
C ILE A 179 -9.62 18.48 10.15
N ARG A 180 -10.85 18.67 9.63
CA ARG A 180 -11.06 19.25 8.28
C ARG A 180 -10.41 20.63 8.15
N ASP A 181 -10.56 21.49 9.16
CA ASP A 181 -9.92 22.80 9.18
C ASP A 181 -8.39 22.71 9.28
N CYS A 182 -7.87 21.81 10.10
CA CYS A 182 -6.43 21.62 10.22
C CYS A 182 -5.81 21.06 8.94
N ASP A 183 -6.47 20.11 8.29
CA ASP A 183 -6.02 19.55 7.01
C ASP A 183 -5.96 20.65 5.95
N ARG A 184 -7.00 21.49 5.85
CA ARG A 184 -6.96 22.65 4.95
C ARG A 184 -5.84 23.63 5.31
N ALA A 185 -5.62 23.91 6.59
CA ALA A 185 -4.52 24.76 7.03
C ALA A 185 -3.14 24.18 6.65
N LEU A 186 -2.99 22.85 6.68
CA LEU A 186 -1.74 22.16 6.35
C LEU A 186 -1.55 21.99 4.83
N GLU A 187 -2.61 21.94 4.04
CA GLU A 187 -2.53 22.07 2.58
C GLU A 187 -1.99 23.45 2.17
N LEU A 188 -2.42 24.50 2.88
CA LEU A 188 -1.99 25.88 2.62
C LEU A 188 -0.60 26.16 3.19
N ASN A 189 -0.28 25.60 4.35
CA ASN A 189 1.04 25.70 5.00
C ASN A 189 1.35 24.41 5.79
N GLU A 190 2.15 23.54 5.18
CA GLU A 190 2.51 22.23 5.75
C GLU A 190 3.18 22.32 7.13
N ASN A 191 3.90 23.41 7.39
CA ASN A 191 4.64 23.63 8.64
C ASN A 191 3.86 24.50 9.64
N SER A 192 2.55 24.66 9.45
CA SER A 192 1.70 25.39 10.40
C SER A 192 1.65 24.67 11.74
N GLN A 193 2.45 25.14 12.70
CA GLN A 193 2.52 24.56 14.04
C GLN A 193 1.14 24.53 14.72
N GLN A 194 0.36 25.59 14.55
CA GLN A 194 -0.96 25.68 15.16
C GLN A 194 -1.94 24.62 14.61
N ALA A 195 -1.86 24.33 13.30
CA ALA A 195 -2.68 23.31 12.68
C ALA A 195 -2.26 21.90 13.14
N LEU A 196 -0.95 21.62 13.22
CA LEU A 196 -0.44 20.36 13.76
C LEU A 196 -0.84 20.18 15.24
N LYS A 197 -0.73 21.23 16.06
CA LYS A 197 -1.15 21.22 17.47
C LYS A 197 -2.63 20.84 17.62
N TRP A 198 -3.52 21.47 16.86
CA TRP A 198 -4.96 21.19 16.99
C TRP A 198 -5.39 19.89 16.32
N ARG A 199 -4.78 19.49 15.20
CA ARG A 199 -5.06 18.18 14.58
C ARG A 199 -4.61 17.04 15.47
N GLY A 200 -3.42 17.15 16.08
CA GLY A 200 -2.94 16.18 17.05
C GLY A 200 -3.89 16.03 18.24
N LYS A 201 -4.43 17.16 18.73
CA LYS A 201 -5.43 17.15 19.81
C LYS A 201 -6.76 16.53 19.37
N ALA A 202 -7.25 16.83 18.17
CA ALA A 202 -8.45 16.19 17.63
C ALA A 202 -8.27 14.67 17.47
N HIS A 203 -7.12 14.23 16.94
CA HIS A 203 -6.79 12.82 16.83
C HIS A 203 -6.73 12.13 18.19
N ARG A 204 -6.15 12.77 19.21
CA ARG A 204 -6.20 12.27 20.59
C ARG A 204 -7.65 12.08 21.05
N MET A 205 -8.50 13.07 20.80
CA MET A 205 -9.91 13.04 21.21
C MET A 205 -10.67 11.90 20.55
N LEU A 206 -10.29 11.50 19.33
CA LEU A 206 -10.87 10.37 18.60
C LEU A 206 -10.18 9.02 18.89
N GLY A 207 -9.17 8.97 19.77
CA GLY A 207 -8.38 7.76 20.01
C GLY A 207 -7.47 7.36 18.85
N ASN A 208 -7.22 8.26 17.88
CA ASN A 208 -6.21 8.06 16.84
C ASN A 208 -4.81 8.39 17.38
N TRP A 209 -4.28 7.51 18.22
CA TRP A 209 -3.03 7.73 18.97
C TRP A 209 -1.80 7.93 18.09
N GLU A 210 -1.65 7.15 17.02
CA GLU A 210 -0.51 7.28 16.10
C GLU A 210 -0.55 8.58 15.31
N GLY A 211 -1.74 8.99 14.83
CA GLY A 211 -1.94 10.27 14.16
C GLY A 211 -1.63 11.44 15.10
N ALA A 212 -2.15 11.38 16.32
CA ALA A 212 -1.89 12.40 17.35
C ALA A 212 -0.40 12.54 17.67
N TYR A 213 0.30 11.42 17.91
CA TYR A 213 1.72 11.40 18.23
C TYR A 213 2.56 11.99 17.09
N LYS A 214 2.27 11.59 15.84
CA LYS A 214 2.97 12.10 14.66
C LYS A 214 2.84 13.61 14.52
N ASP A 215 1.64 14.16 14.72
CA ASP A 215 1.40 15.60 14.62
C ASP A 215 2.07 16.38 15.74
N PHE A 216 2.01 15.90 16.98
CA PHE A 216 2.69 16.55 18.10
C PHE A 216 4.21 16.52 17.95
N CYS A 217 4.80 15.41 17.50
CA CYS A 217 6.24 15.34 17.21
C CYS A 217 6.65 16.34 16.14
N LYS A 218 5.85 16.49 15.06
CA LYS A 218 6.11 17.49 14.04
C LYS A 218 5.98 18.92 14.57
N ALA A 219 4.95 19.20 15.38
CA ALA A 219 4.72 20.51 15.96
C ALA A 219 5.87 20.96 16.89
N GLN A 220 6.48 20.02 17.63
CA GLN A 220 7.63 20.28 18.51
C GLN A 220 8.92 20.60 17.75
N LEU A 221 9.03 20.16 16.50
CA LEU A 221 10.24 20.36 15.71
C LEU A 221 10.39 21.84 15.28
N SER A 222 9.27 22.56 15.18
CA SER A 222 9.24 23.97 14.76
C SER A 222 9.48 24.90 15.94
N ASP A 223 8.61 24.87 16.96
CA ASP A 223 8.76 25.67 18.18
C ASP A 223 8.42 24.85 19.42
N PHE A 224 8.95 25.25 20.57
CA PHE A 224 8.62 24.64 21.85
C PHE A 224 7.26 25.15 22.35
N ASP A 225 6.35 24.22 22.63
CA ASP A 225 5.04 24.49 23.22
C ASP A 225 4.80 23.45 24.34
N GLU A 226 4.60 23.92 25.57
CA GLU A 226 4.47 23.09 26.77
C GLU A 226 3.23 22.19 26.73
N ASP A 227 2.13 22.67 26.15
CA ASP A 227 0.90 21.87 25.99
C ASP A 227 1.17 20.72 25.02
N VAL A 228 1.82 21.00 23.88
CA VAL A 228 2.16 19.99 22.88
C VAL A 228 3.10 18.95 23.47
N GLN A 229 4.08 19.37 24.29
CA GLN A 229 4.96 18.43 24.98
C GLN A 229 4.19 17.49 25.91
N THR A 230 3.25 18.03 26.67
CA THR A 230 2.42 17.26 27.60
C THR A 230 1.52 16.28 26.85
N TRP A 231 0.78 16.75 25.84
CA TRP A 231 -0.11 15.88 25.05
C TRP A 231 0.66 14.84 24.23
N CYS A 232 1.86 15.14 23.76
CA CYS A 232 2.72 14.17 23.08
C CYS A 232 3.05 12.98 23.99
N LYS A 233 3.41 13.24 25.25
CA LYS A 233 3.69 12.19 26.24
C LYS A 233 2.46 11.36 26.56
N GLU A 234 1.28 11.99 26.65
CA GLU A 234 0.01 11.28 26.88
C GLU A 234 -0.27 10.25 25.78
N VAL A 235 -0.07 10.61 24.51
CA VAL A 235 -0.40 9.72 23.38
C VAL A 235 0.72 8.74 23.02
N GLU A 236 1.95 9.00 23.45
CA GLU A 236 3.14 8.20 23.10
C GLU A 236 3.02 6.73 23.49
N ALA A 237 2.51 6.43 24.69
CA ALA A 237 2.40 5.05 25.17
C ALA A 237 1.44 4.21 24.30
N ASN A 238 0.25 4.75 24.01
CA ASN A 238 -0.73 4.09 23.16
C ASN A 238 -0.23 4.00 21.70
N ALA A 239 0.42 5.05 21.18
CA ALA A 239 1.00 5.04 19.84
C ALA A 239 2.07 3.96 19.67
N LYS A 240 2.96 3.80 20.67
CA LYS A 240 4.00 2.75 20.65
C LYS A 240 3.40 1.35 20.69
N LYS A 241 2.45 1.09 21.61
CA LYS A 241 1.73 -0.18 21.68
C LYS A 241 1.08 -0.54 20.35
N LEU A 242 0.41 0.41 19.71
CA LEU A 242 -0.25 0.20 18.43
C LEU A 242 0.76 -0.07 17.30
N ALA A 243 1.86 0.68 17.25
CA ALA A 243 2.92 0.47 16.26
C ALA A 243 3.61 -0.89 16.43
N GLU A 244 3.88 -1.31 17.67
CA GLU A 244 4.47 -2.62 17.97
C GLU A 244 3.54 -3.77 17.58
N HIS A 245 2.25 -3.65 17.87
CA HIS A 245 1.25 -4.61 17.45
C HIS A 245 1.17 -4.75 15.93
N LYS A 246 1.09 -3.63 15.21
CA LYS A 246 1.08 -3.62 13.74
C LYS A 246 2.32 -4.29 13.17
N ARG A 247 3.50 -3.99 13.72
CA ARG A 247 4.77 -4.63 13.34
C ARG A 247 4.77 -6.13 13.64
N LYS A 248 4.22 -6.57 14.78
CA LYS A 248 4.10 -8.00 15.12
C LYS A 248 3.19 -8.73 14.13
N HIS A 249 2.02 -8.15 13.86
CA HIS A 249 1.05 -8.70 12.92
C HIS A 249 1.58 -8.75 11.49
N GLU A 250 2.32 -7.72 11.06
CA GLU A 250 2.98 -7.70 9.75
C GLU A 250 4.07 -8.76 9.64
N ARG A 251 4.96 -8.89 10.64
CA ARG A 251 5.97 -9.98 10.66
C ARG A 251 5.34 -11.36 10.61
N HIS A 252 4.23 -11.58 11.31
CA HIS A 252 3.50 -12.85 11.28
C HIS A 252 2.93 -13.14 9.89
N ARG A 253 2.30 -12.14 9.27
CA ARG A 253 1.79 -12.23 7.89
C ARG A 253 2.91 -12.56 6.90
N GLU A 254 4.02 -11.83 6.96
CA GLU A 254 5.19 -12.05 6.09
C GLU A 254 5.80 -13.44 6.29
N THR A 255 5.88 -13.92 7.54
CA THR A 255 6.38 -15.27 7.85
C THR A 255 5.46 -16.34 7.25
N LYS A 256 4.14 -16.22 7.43
CA LYS A 256 3.14 -17.11 6.84
C LYS A 256 3.21 -17.12 5.31
N GLU A 257 3.35 -15.95 4.68
CA GLU A 257 3.50 -15.82 3.23
C GLU A 257 4.82 -16.43 2.72
N ALA A 258 5.92 -16.23 3.46
CA ALA A 258 7.23 -16.80 3.13
C ALA A 258 7.23 -18.33 3.22
N ASP A 259 6.63 -18.90 4.27
CA ASP A 259 6.53 -20.35 4.43
C ASP A 259 5.60 -20.97 3.40
N ALA A 260 4.46 -20.34 3.09
CA ALA A 260 3.59 -20.77 1.99
C ALA A 260 4.31 -20.71 0.64
N LYS A 261 5.15 -19.69 0.39
CA LYS A 261 5.96 -19.59 -0.82
C LYS A 261 7.04 -20.68 -0.87
N ARG A 262 7.73 -20.95 0.24
CA ARG A 262 8.73 -22.03 0.34
C ARG A 262 8.10 -23.39 0.04
N GLU A 263 6.93 -23.67 0.59
CA GLU A 263 6.22 -24.91 0.37
C GLU A 263 5.77 -25.07 -1.09
N ARG A 264 5.26 -23.99 -1.73
CA ARG A 264 4.95 -24.01 -3.17
C ARG A 264 6.17 -24.29 -4.04
N ILE A 265 7.31 -23.68 -3.72
CA ILE A 265 8.56 -23.92 -4.45
C ILE A 265 8.99 -25.38 -4.29
N ARG A 266 8.92 -25.92 -3.07
CA ARG A 266 9.25 -27.32 -2.78
C ARG A 266 8.34 -28.28 -3.57
N GLN A 267 7.03 -28.09 -3.55
CA GLN A 267 6.08 -28.92 -4.29
C GLN A 267 6.31 -28.84 -5.80
N ALA A 268 6.62 -27.64 -6.33
CA ALA A 268 6.96 -27.48 -7.74
C ALA A 268 8.26 -28.21 -8.12
N GLN A 269 9.28 -28.16 -7.26
CA GLN A 269 10.54 -28.89 -7.45
C GLN A 269 10.33 -30.42 -7.40
N GLU A 270 9.56 -30.92 -6.43
CA GLU A 270 9.22 -32.34 -6.30
C GLU A 270 8.41 -32.83 -7.51
N ALA A 271 7.41 -32.06 -7.96
CA ALA A 271 6.62 -32.38 -9.15
C ALA A 271 7.48 -32.39 -10.42
N TYR A 272 8.39 -31.42 -10.57
CA TYR A 272 9.33 -31.38 -11.70
C TYR A 272 10.28 -32.58 -11.69
N ALA A 273 10.85 -32.92 -10.53
CA ALA A 273 11.73 -34.09 -10.39
C ALA A 273 11.01 -35.40 -10.72
N LYS A 274 9.76 -35.55 -10.27
CA LYS A 274 8.93 -36.72 -10.59
C LYS A 274 8.62 -36.81 -12.08
N ALA A 275 8.26 -35.70 -12.72
CA ALA A 275 8.02 -35.66 -14.17
C ALA A 275 9.28 -36.06 -14.98
N GLN A 276 10.46 -35.62 -14.54
CA GLN A 276 11.74 -36.02 -15.15
C GLN A 276 12.04 -37.52 -14.98
N GLN A 277 11.74 -38.09 -13.81
CA GLN A 277 11.88 -39.54 -13.58
C GLN A 277 10.95 -40.35 -14.49
N GLU A 278 9.68 -39.99 -14.55
CA GLU A 278 8.69 -40.65 -15.41
C GLU A 278 9.07 -40.57 -16.90
N GLU A 279 9.59 -39.43 -17.36
CA GLU A 279 10.08 -39.28 -18.73
C GLU A 279 11.30 -40.19 -19.01
N ASN A 280 12.25 -40.27 -18.08
CA ASN A 280 13.44 -41.12 -18.21
C ASN A 280 13.07 -42.61 -18.19
N GLU A 281 12.16 -43.03 -17.33
CA GLU A 281 11.63 -44.40 -17.29
C GLU A 281 10.91 -44.76 -18.59
N ARG A 282 10.07 -43.84 -19.09
CA ARG A 282 9.38 -44.02 -20.37
C ARG A 282 10.38 -44.16 -21.52
N ARG A 283 11.40 -43.29 -21.58
CA ARG A 283 12.47 -43.35 -22.60
C ARG A 283 13.24 -44.66 -22.52
N THR A 284 13.55 -45.14 -21.32
CA THR A 284 14.25 -46.42 -21.09
C THR A 284 13.40 -47.60 -21.54
N ARG A 285 12.10 -47.61 -21.21
CA ARG A 285 11.15 -48.65 -21.62
C ARG A 285 10.99 -48.72 -23.14
N GLU A 286 10.92 -47.55 -23.79
CA GLU A 286 10.89 -47.45 -25.26
C GLU A 286 12.19 -48.00 -25.89
N GLN A 287 13.37 -47.69 -25.34
CA GLN A 287 14.63 -48.27 -25.81
C GLN A 287 14.72 -49.79 -25.61
N GLN A 288 14.28 -50.31 -24.46
CA GLN A 288 14.27 -51.76 -24.20
C GLN A 288 13.32 -52.50 -25.14
N SER A 289 12.14 -51.93 -25.46
CA SER A 289 11.21 -52.51 -26.42
C SER A 289 11.78 -52.59 -27.84
N ARG A 290 12.61 -51.60 -28.23
CA ARG A 290 13.32 -51.59 -29.52
C ARG A 290 14.48 -52.59 -29.57
N SER A 291 15.10 -52.90 -28.43
CA SER A 291 16.16 -53.91 -28.30
C SER A 291 15.60 -55.35 -28.26
N ALA A 292 14.47 -55.58 -27.59
CA ALA A 292 13.81 -56.89 -27.50
C ALA A 292 13.06 -57.31 -28.78
N GLY A 293 12.81 -56.39 -29.72
CA GLY A 293 12.24 -56.68 -31.05
C GLY A 293 13.22 -57.25 -32.08
N GLY A 294 14.49 -57.52 -31.69
CA GLY A 294 15.51 -58.11 -32.55
C GLY A 294 15.49 -59.64 -32.55
N GLN A 295 14.39 -60.28 -32.95
CA GLN A 295 14.42 -61.69 -33.39
C GLN A 295 13.98 -61.79 -34.85
N GLN A 296 14.82 -62.49 -35.61
CA GLN A 296 14.75 -62.79 -37.04
C GLN A 296 13.33 -62.98 -37.58
N PHE A 297 13.01 -62.27 -38.67
CA PHE A 297 12.08 -62.77 -39.69
C PHE A 297 12.88 -63.14 -40.95
N PRO A 298 12.95 -64.43 -41.33
CA PRO A 298 13.58 -64.86 -42.57
C PRO A 298 12.58 -64.78 -43.73
N GLY A 299 12.97 -64.05 -44.78
CA GLY A 299 12.61 -64.35 -46.17
C GLY A 299 11.28 -63.83 -46.70
N PHE A 300 11.35 -62.85 -47.61
CA PHE A 300 10.64 -62.93 -48.89
C PHE A 300 11.49 -62.26 -49.99
N PRO A 301 11.74 -62.94 -51.14
CA PRO A 301 12.65 -62.47 -52.18
C PRO A 301 11.92 -61.66 -53.26
N GLY A 302 12.57 -60.62 -53.76
CA GLY A 302 12.37 -60.15 -55.14
C GLY A 302 12.17 -58.65 -55.34
N GLY A 303 13.13 -58.02 -56.02
CA GLY A 303 12.84 -56.87 -56.89
C GLY A 303 13.66 -55.60 -56.68
N MET A 304 14.88 -55.57 -57.23
CA MET A 304 15.41 -54.51 -58.11
C MET A 304 15.25 -53.06 -57.60
N GLY A 305 16.29 -52.35 -57.14
CA GLY A 305 17.52 -52.02 -57.87
C GLY A 305 17.60 -50.48 -57.99
N GLY A 306 18.55 -49.85 -57.31
CA GLY A 306 18.68 -48.39 -57.32
C GLY A 306 19.83 -47.89 -56.44
N MET A 307 21.02 -47.91 -57.03
CA MET A 307 22.30 -47.50 -56.46
C MET A 307 22.40 -45.97 -56.33
N GLY A 308 22.88 -45.51 -55.18
CA GLY A 308 23.29 -44.14 -54.88
C GLY A 308 23.31 -44.03 -53.36
N GLY A 309 24.41 -43.93 -52.64
CA GLY A 309 25.65 -43.24 -52.87
C GLY A 309 26.16 -42.93 -51.47
N MET A 310 27.42 -43.22 -51.23
CA MET A 310 28.12 -43.35 -49.96
C MET A 310 28.37 -42.01 -49.23
N GLY A 311 28.45 -42.06 -47.89
CA GLY A 311 29.09 -41.06 -47.03
C GLY A 311 28.09 -40.31 -46.13
N GLY A 312 28.24 -40.20 -44.82
CA GLY A 312 29.31 -40.54 -43.91
C GLY A 312 28.84 -40.23 -42.48
N MET A 313 29.48 -40.91 -41.56
CA MET A 313 29.34 -40.89 -40.10
C MET A 313 29.46 -39.49 -39.46
N GLY A 314 28.69 -39.22 -38.40
CA GLY A 314 29.10 -38.29 -37.34
C GLY A 314 27.99 -37.48 -36.66
N GLY A 315 27.82 -37.69 -35.35
CA GLY A 315 27.64 -36.56 -34.42
C GLY A 315 26.22 -36.19 -33.96
N MET A 316 25.74 -36.97 -32.98
CA MET A 316 25.09 -36.53 -31.73
C MET A 316 24.94 -35.00 -31.44
N GLY A 317 23.75 -34.64 -30.94
CA GLY A 317 23.45 -33.40 -30.18
C GLY A 317 22.40 -32.55 -30.91
N GLY A 318 21.13 -32.48 -30.52
CA GLY A 318 20.63 -32.27 -29.17
C GLY A 318 20.08 -30.84 -29.11
N MET A 319 18.80 -30.69 -28.73
CA MET A 319 18.14 -29.43 -28.36
C MET A 319 17.50 -28.60 -29.51
N GLY A 320 16.52 -29.19 -30.19
CA GLY A 320 15.45 -28.45 -30.85
C GLY A 320 14.19 -28.53 -29.99
N GLY A 321 13.89 -27.50 -29.20
CA GLY A 321 12.70 -27.53 -28.35
C GLY A 321 12.58 -26.38 -27.35
N MET A 322 12.65 -25.13 -27.80
CA MET A 322 12.10 -24.01 -27.02
C MET A 322 11.65 -22.88 -27.95
N GLY A 323 10.77 -23.23 -28.90
CA GLY A 323 9.94 -22.26 -29.62
C GLY A 323 8.55 -22.31 -29.03
N GLY A 324 8.24 -21.46 -28.05
CA GLY A 324 6.93 -21.47 -27.43
C GLY A 324 6.87 -20.85 -26.04
N MET A 325 7.40 -19.63 -25.87
CA MET A 325 6.97 -18.79 -24.77
C MET A 325 6.62 -17.43 -25.34
N GLY A 326 5.30 -17.20 -25.40
CA GLY A 326 4.69 -16.00 -25.94
C GLY A 326 5.17 -14.75 -25.21
N ALA A 327 5.24 -13.69 -26.00
CA ALA A 327 5.49 -12.33 -25.60
C ALA A 327 4.60 -11.92 -24.42
N GLY A 328 5.22 -11.39 -23.35
CA GLY A 328 4.47 -10.83 -22.23
C GLY A 328 5.23 -10.80 -20.91
N ALA A 329 6.50 -10.43 -20.91
CA ALA A 329 7.21 -10.01 -19.70
C ALA A 329 8.39 -9.13 -20.11
N ASP A 330 8.10 -7.84 -20.33
CA ASP A 330 9.11 -6.79 -20.35
C ASP A 330 9.68 -6.64 -18.94
N LEU A 331 10.70 -7.45 -18.64
CA LEU A 331 11.50 -7.32 -17.44
C LEU A 331 12.62 -6.33 -17.75
N GLY A 332 12.27 -5.04 -17.68
CA GLY A 332 13.16 -3.89 -17.60
C GLY A 332 14.50 -4.03 -18.31
N GLY A 333 14.53 -3.83 -19.62
CA GLY A 333 15.76 -3.57 -20.39
C GLY A 333 16.75 -4.74 -20.53
N LEU A 334 16.60 -5.84 -19.78
CA LEU A 334 17.54 -6.98 -19.84
C LEU A 334 17.44 -7.76 -21.15
N GLY A 335 16.26 -7.81 -21.77
CA GLY A 335 16.04 -8.49 -23.06
C GLY A 335 16.76 -7.84 -24.24
N ALA A 336 17.06 -6.54 -24.16
CA ALA A 336 17.82 -5.81 -25.18
C ALA A 336 19.35 -5.99 -25.06
N VAL A 337 19.81 -6.36 -23.86
CA VAL A 337 21.23 -6.64 -23.56
C VAL A 337 21.62 -8.05 -23.99
N MET A 338 20.71 -9.02 -23.85
CA MET A 338 20.95 -10.42 -24.17
C MET A 338 20.95 -10.74 -25.67
N ASN A 339 20.50 -9.80 -26.52
CA ASN A 339 20.46 -9.94 -27.98
C ASN A 339 21.56 -9.13 -28.69
N ASP A 340 22.48 -8.49 -27.95
CA ASP A 340 23.61 -7.76 -28.55
C ASP A 340 24.83 -8.68 -28.67
N PRO A 341 25.26 -9.02 -29.91
CA PRO A 341 26.36 -9.95 -30.11
C PRO A 341 27.69 -9.45 -29.52
N GLU A 342 27.91 -8.14 -29.41
CA GLU A 342 29.14 -7.59 -28.83
C GLU A 342 29.11 -7.60 -27.29
N ILE A 343 27.94 -7.52 -26.66
CA ILE A 343 27.80 -7.65 -25.21
C ILE A 343 27.94 -9.12 -24.79
N LEU A 344 27.40 -10.04 -25.60
CA LEU A 344 27.57 -11.48 -25.41
C LEU A 344 29.03 -11.91 -25.53
N GLU A 345 29.76 -11.38 -26.52
CA GLU A 345 31.19 -11.64 -26.69
C GLU A 345 31.99 -11.08 -25.49
N ALA A 346 31.64 -9.89 -25.00
CA ALA A 346 32.34 -9.30 -23.87
C ALA A 346 32.01 -9.98 -22.52
N LEU A 347 30.82 -10.56 -22.37
CA LEU A 347 30.43 -11.42 -21.24
C LEU A 347 31.14 -12.78 -21.25
N GLN A 348 31.73 -13.18 -22.37
CA GLN A 348 32.56 -14.40 -22.47
C GLN A 348 34.02 -14.13 -22.09
N ASP A 349 34.43 -12.87 -21.90
CA ASP A 349 35.78 -12.54 -21.44
C ASP A 349 35.93 -12.90 -19.94
N PRO A 350 36.92 -13.72 -19.56
CA PRO A 350 37.14 -14.15 -18.17
C PRO A 350 37.33 -12.99 -17.18
N ASP A 351 37.92 -11.88 -17.63
CA ASP A 351 38.17 -10.70 -16.79
C ASP A 351 36.86 -9.96 -16.48
N VAL A 352 35.92 -9.97 -17.43
CA VAL A 352 34.60 -9.32 -17.30
C VAL A 352 33.67 -10.17 -16.44
N GLN A 353 33.69 -11.49 -16.60
CA GLN A 353 32.91 -12.41 -15.74
C GLN A 353 33.34 -12.31 -14.28
N ARG A 354 34.65 -12.27 -14.04
CA ARG A 354 35.20 -12.11 -12.69
C ARG A 354 34.79 -10.78 -12.07
N ALA A 355 34.90 -9.68 -12.81
CA ALA A 355 34.45 -8.37 -12.36
C ALA A 355 32.94 -8.33 -12.06
N PHE A 356 32.12 -8.94 -12.91
CA PHE A 356 30.67 -9.01 -12.70
C PHE A 356 30.29 -9.85 -11.47
N SER A 357 30.96 -10.99 -11.27
CA SER A 357 30.76 -11.83 -10.09
C SER A 357 31.20 -11.14 -8.79
N GLU A 358 32.31 -10.40 -8.82
CA GLU A 358 32.82 -9.68 -7.64
C GLU A 358 31.93 -8.48 -7.27
N VAL A 359 31.40 -7.75 -8.27
CA VAL A 359 30.44 -6.65 -8.08
C VAL A 359 29.07 -7.15 -7.65
N SER A 360 28.61 -8.29 -8.19
CA SER A 360 27.34 -8.90 -7.80
C SER A 360 27.36 -9.42 -6.35
N ALA A 361 28.52 -9.83 -5.86
CA ALA A 361 28.71 -10.24 -4.47
C ALA A 361 28.92 -9.04 -3.53
N ASP A 362 29.55 -7.97 -4.02
CA ASP A 362 29.82 -6.75 -3.25
C ASP A 362 29.78 -5.50 -4.15
N PRO A 363 28.70 -4.70 -4.10
CA PRO A 363 28.55 -3.49 -4.92
C PRO A 363 29.66 -2.45 -4.72
N SER A 364 30.36 -2.48 -3.58
CA SER A 364 31.44 -1.55 -3.24
C SER A 364 32.68 -1.73 -4.13
N LYS A 365 32.84 -2.90 -4.77
CA LYS A 365 33.99 -3.23 -5.63
C LYS A 365 33.86 -2.70 -7.06
N LEU A 366 32.73 -2.10 -7.41
CA LEU A 366 32.49 -1.55 -8.74
C LEU A 366 33.58 -0.54 -9.17
N ALA A 367 34.00 0.33 -8.25
CA ALA A 367 35.03 1.34 -8.52
C ALA A 367 36.41 0.72 -8.83
N ALA A 368 36.73 -0.46 -8.28
CA ALA A 368 37.98 -1.15 -8.55
C ALA A 368 38.03 -1.71 -9.98
N HIS A 369 36.91 -2.22 -10.49
CA HIS A 369 36.83 -2.81 -11.82
C HIS A 369 36.58 -1.79 -12.95
N GLN A 370 36.21 -0.55 -12.62
CA GLN A 370 36.15 0.57 -13.59
C GLN A 370 37.52 0.89 -14.21
N SER A 371 38.62 0.57 -13.51
CA SER A 371 39.98 0.76 -14.01
C SER A 371 40.37 -0.23 -15.12
N ASN A 372 39.66 -1.36 -15.26
CA ASN A 372 39.92 -2.35 -16.30
C ASN A 372 39.34 -1.86 -17.65
N PRO A 373 40.17 -1.65 -18.69
CA PRO A 373 39.72 -1.13 -19.98
C PRO A 373 38.65 -1.99 -20.68
N LYS A 374 38.66 -3.31 -20.43
CA LYS A 374 37.67 -4.24 -21.00
C LYS A 374 36.30 -4.10 -20.31
N VAL A 375 36.30 -4.07 -18.98
CA VAL A 375 35.09 -3.91 -18.16
C VAL A 375 34.47 -2.53 -18.38
N ARG A 376 35.29 -1.49 -18.50
CA ARG A 376 34.85 -0.12 -18.80
C ARG A 376 34.10 -0.03 -20.13
N LYS A 377 34.60 -0.66 -21.20
CA LYS A 377 33.93 -0.69 -22.51
C LYS A 377 32.55 -1.35 -22.45
N VAL A 378 32.40 -2.40 -21.64
CA VAL A 378 31.11 -3.08 -21.44
C VAL A 378 30.15 -2.20 -20.64
N MET A 379 30.63 -1.57 -19.56
CA MET A 379 29.84 -0.66 -18.74
C MET A 379 29.40 0.61 -19.48
N GLU A 380 30.27 1.19 -20.32
CA GLU A 380 29.95 2.34 -21.18
C GLU A 380 28.86 1.99 -22.20
N LYS A 381 28.90 0.80 -22.80
CA LYS A 381 27.84 0.32 -23.70
C LYS A 381 26.54 0.03 -22.97
N LEU A 382 26.61 -0.58 -21.78
CA LEU A 382 25.44 -0.83 -20.94
C LEU A 382 24.78 0.49 -20.52
N ALA A 383 25.58 1.47 -20.11
CA ALA A 383 25.14 2.82 -19.73
C ALA A 383 24.60 3.61 -20.93
N SER A 384 25.20 3.50 -22.12
CA SER A 384 24.69 4.12 -23.34
C SER A 384 23.34 3.54 -23.77
N LYS A 385 23.07 2.26 -23.51
CA LYS A 385 21.78 1.62 -23.81
C LYS A 385 20.72 1.87 -22.72
N PHE A 386 21.12 2.07 -21.47
CA PHE A 386 20.22 2.43 -20.37
C PHE A 386 19.99 3.95 -20.22
N GLY A 387 20.88 4.80 -20.73
CA GLY A 387 20.85 6.26 -20.57
C GLY A 387 20.23 7.06 -21.74
N GLY A 388 19.63 6.38 -22.71
CA GLY A 388 19.02 7.00 -23.90
C GLY A 388 17.55 7.39 -23.74
N ALA A 389 17.22 8.18 -22.72
CA ALA A 389 15.93 8.89 -22.60
C ALA A 389 16.15 10.21 -21.82
N GLY A 390 16.48 11.30 -22.53
CA GLY A 390 16.65 12.65 -21.96
C GLY A 390 15.32 13.30 -21.57
N GLY A 391 15.22 14.25 -20.63
CA GLY A 391 16.18 15.01 -19.79
C GLY A 391 15.33 15.85 -18.77
N PRO A 392 15.76 17.02 -18.25
CA PRO A 392 17.08 17.50 -17.83
C PRO A 392 17.22 17.57 -16.29
N MET A 393 18.34 17.12 -15.74
CA MET A 393 18.70 17.36 -14.34
C MET A 393 19.41 18.72 -14.23
N GLY A 394 18.69 19.72 -13.71
CA GLY A 394 19.24 20.99 -13.27
C GLY A 394 19.23 21.09 -11.75
N GLY A 395 20.42 21.18 -11.16
CA GLY A 395 20.67 22.01 -9.98
C GLY A 395 20.51 21.41 -8.59
N GLY A 396 21.64 21.24 -7.90
CA GLY A 396 21.78 21.71 -6.51
C GLY A 396 21.86 20.67 -5.40
N PHE A 397 23.02 20.03 -5.24
CA PHE A 397 23.45 19.52 -3.93
C PHE A 397 24.33 20.59 -3.22
N PRO A 398 24.06 20.97 -1.96
CA PRO A 398 24.88 21.93 -1.24
C PRO A 398 26.14 21.29 -0.63
N ASN A 399 27.28 21.77 -1.11
CA ASN A 399 28.44 22.24 -0.33
C ASN A 399 28.85 21.44 0.94
N PHE A 400 29.90 20.62 0.81
CA PHE A 400 30.83 20.30 1.90
C PHE A 400 32.19 20.92 1.55
N PRO A 401 32.77 21.80 2.39
CA PRO A 401 34.04 22.46 2.07
C PRO A 401 35.22 21.52 2.30
N GLY A 402 35.94 21.20 1.23
CA GLY A 402 37.25 20.56 1.27
C GLY A 402 38.35 21.54 1.65
N GLY A 403 39.25 21.09 2.51
CA GLY A 403 40.50 21.76 2.84
C GLY A 403 41.60 21.53 1.81
N MET A 404 42.43 22.56 1.62
CA MET A 404 43.83 22.61 1.20
C MET A 404 44.12 24.10 0.96
N GLY A 405 45.16 24.77 1.46
CA GLY A 405 46.32 24.41 2.26
C GLY A 405 47.28 25.62 2.25
N GLY A 406 48.23 25.65 3.20
CA GLY A 406 49.51 26.36 3.01
C GLY A 406 49.78 27.57 3.91
N GLY A 407 50.80 27.43 4.76
CA GLY A 407 51.86 28.44 4.85
C GLY A 407 51.91 29.31 6.12
N ALA A 408 52.69 28.82 7.09
CA ALA A 408 53.75 29.51 7.85
C ALA A 408 53.45 30.75 8.73
N ASP A 409 54.32 30.86 9.74
CA ASP A 409 54.65 32.01 10.61
C ASP A 409 53.75 32.20 11.85
N THR A 410 54.12 31.60 12.99
CA THR A 410 54.99 32.14 14.06
C THR A 410 54.37 33.27 14.89
N ASN A 411 54.39 33.02 16.21
CA ASN A 411 54.63 33.97 17.30
C ASN A 411 53.48 34.76 17.97
N ASP A 412 53.56 34.69 19.30
CA ASP A 412 53.34 35.74 20.32
C ASP A 412 51.88 36.15 20.64
N LEU A 413 51.40 35.81 21.85
CA LEU A 413 51.38 36.64 23.08
C LEU A 413 50.38 37.81 23.00
N ASP A 414 49.23 37.68 23.62
CA ASP A 414 48.87 38.25 24.95
C ASP A 414 47.43 37.85 25.35
#